data_AF-A0A0A0CZL0-F1
#
_entry.id   AF-A0A0A0CZL0-F1
#
_cell.length_a   1.000
_cell.length_b   1.000
_cell.length_c   1.000
_cell.angle_alpha   90.00
_cell.angle_beta   90.00
_cell.angle_gamma   90.00
#
_symmetry.space_group_name_H-M   'P 1'
#
loop_
_entity.id
_entity.type
_entity.pdbx_description
1 polymer ?
#
loop_
_entity_poly.entity_id
_entity_poly.type
_entity_poly.pdbx_seq_one_letter_code
_entity_poly.pdbx_strand_id
1 'polypeptide(L)' 'MRRALLLLLLLCAAGRAGAQPSDGLDYDPPMAVAAVLDGRTVSLADGTVVRLSALDIPAGQWRD' A
#
# COMPACT_ATOMS: atom_id res chain seq x y z
N MET A 1 29.33 -16.04 -7.79
CA MET A 1 28.41 -15.00 -8.32
C MET A 1 26.96 -15.18 -7.90
N ARG A 2 26.41 -16.41 -7.88
CA ARG A 2 24.99 -16.68 -7.50
C ARG A 2 24.61 -16.31 -6.04
N ARG A 3 25.56 -16.41 -5.10
CA ARG A 3 25.34 -16.10 -3.67
C ARG A 3 25.13 -14.60 -3.39
N ALA A 4 25.84 -13.72 -4.11
CA ALA A 4 25.70 -12.28 -3.94
C ALA A 4 24.32 -11.77 -4.41
N LEU A 5 23.79 -12.38 -5.48
CA LEU A 5 22.45 -12.05 -5.99
C LEU A 5 21.35 -12.40 -4.97
N LEU A 6 21.49 -13.54 -4.28
CA LEU A 6 20.53 -13.96 -3.25
C LEU A 6 20.53 -13.01 -2.05
N LEU A 7 21.71 -12.55 -1.61
CA LEU A 7 21.83 -11.57 -0.53
C LEU A 7 21.21 -10.23 -0.92
N LEU A 8 21.39 -9.79 -2.18
CA LEU A 8 20.77 -8.57 -2.68
C LEU A 8 19.24 -8.67 -2.71
N LEU A 9 18.70 -9.80 -3.17
CA LEU A 9 17.26 -10.05 -3.21
C LEU A 9 16.64 -10.10 -1.81
N LEU A 10 17.33 -10.71 -0.84
CA LEU A 10 16.93 -10.72 0.57
C LEU A 10 16.93 -9.30 1.17
N LEU A 11 17.94 -8.48 0.84
CA LEU A 11 18.02 -7.09 1.30
C LEU A 11 16.89 -6.23 0.71
N CYS A 12 16.57 -6.42 -0.57
CA CYS A 12 15.43 -5.76 -1.23
C CYS A 12 14.08 -6.20 -0.66
N ALA A 13 13.94 -7.47 -0.27
CA ALA A 13 12.74 -7.97 0.39
C ALA A 13 12.58 -7.40 1.81
N ALA A 14 13.69 -7.24 2.55
CA ALA A 14 13.67 -6.64 3.88
C ALA A 14 13.37 -5.12 3.87
N GLY A 15 13.78 -4.41 2.82
CA GLY A 15 13.58 -2.95 2.69
C GLY A 15 12.17 -2.51 2.28
N ARG A 16 11.25 -3.44 1.97
CA ARG A 16 9.84 -3.12 1.65
C ARG A 16 8.92 -3.07 2.86
N ALA A 17 9.42 -3.33 4.06
CA ALA A 17 8.75 -2.91 5.29
C ALA A 17 9.08 -1.43 5.52
N GLY A 18 8.39 -0.55 4.80
CA GLY A 18 8.41 0.88 5.09
C GLY A 18 8.05 1.06 6.55
N ALA A 19 9.01 1.50 7.35
CA ALA A 19 8.83 1.79 8.76
C ALA A 19 7.84 2.95 8.90
N GLN A 20 6.56 2.62 9.03
CA GLN A 20 5.55 3.56 9.47
C GLN A 20 5.85 3.86 10.95
N PRO A 21 6.02 5.13 11.35
CA PRO A 21 6.21 5.47 12.76
C PRO A 21 5.04 4.91 13.57
N SER A 22 5.34 4.08 14.57
CA SER A 22 4.33 3.49 15.45
C SER A 22 3.74 4.60 16.32
N ASP A 23 2.55 5.08 15.97
CA ASP A 23 1.75 6.01 16.75
C ASP A 23 0.94 5.31 17.86
N GLY A 24 1.16 4.01 18.07
CA GLY A 24 0.51 3.21 19.11
C GLY A 24 -0.92 2.78 18.75
N LEU A 25 -1.33 2.99 17.49
CA LEU A 25 -2.60 2.53 16.97
C LEU A 25 -2.40 1.19 16.25
N ASP A 26 -3.24 0.22 16.59
CA ASP A 26 -3.25 -1.10 15.96
C ASP A 26 -3.95 -0.96 14.61
N TYR A 27 -3.16 -0.68 13.57
CA TYR A 27 -3.64 -0.68 12.21
C TYR A 27 -3.53 -2.08 11.63
N ASP A 28 -4.58 -2.49 10.92
CA ASP A 28 -4.47 -3.63 10.04
C ASP A 28 -3.25 -3.47 9.10
N PRO A 29 -2.55 -4.59 8.78
CA PRO A 29 -1.41 -4.53 7.88
C PRO A 29 -1.79 -3.87 6.55
N PRO A 30 -0.85 -3.13 5.92
CA PRO A 30 -1.14 -2.41 4.69
C PRO A 30 -1.61 -3.37 3.59
N MET A 31 -2.80 -3.09 3.03
CA MET A 31 -3.39 -3.87 1.95
C MET A 31 -3.15 -3.20 0.60
N ALA A 32 -2.72 -3.97 -0.39
CA ALA A 32 -2.52 -3.47 -1.75
C ALA A 32 -3.85 -3.27 -2.49
N VAL A 33 -3.95 -2.18 -3.25
CA VAL A 33 -5.05 -1.96 -4.20
C VAL A 33 -4.79 -2.74 -5.48
N ALA A 34 -5.72 -3.60 -5.86
CA ALA A 34 -5.67 -4.38 -7.09
C ALA A 34 -6.19 -3.58 -8.29
N ALA A 35 -7.30 -2.83 -8.11
CA ALA A 35 -7.88 -2.01 -9.16
C ALA A 35 -8.73 -0.86 -8.59
N VAL A 36 -8.82 0.23 -9.35
CA VAL A 36 -9.82 1.30 -9.14
C VAL A 36 -10.99 1.02 -10.09
N LEU A 37 -12.18 0.79 -9.53
CA LEU A 37 -13.38 0.44 -10.31
C LEU A 37 -14.12 1.71 -10.79
N ASP A 38 -14.16 2.73 -9.93
CA ASP A 38 -14.68 4.06 -10.24
C ASP A 38 -14.03 5.10 -9.31
N GLY A 39 -14.43 6.38 -9.40
CA GLY A 39 -13.86 7.46 -8.59
C GLY A 39 -14.05 7.35 -7.06
N ARG A 40 -14.77 6.33 -6.58
CA ARG A 40 -15.07 6.07 -5.16
C ARG A 40 -14.96 4.59 -4.77
N THR A 41 -14.71 3.69 -5.70
CA THR A 41 -14.71 2.25 -5.44
C THR A 41 -13.39 1.63 -5.84
N VAL A 42 -12.78 0.88 -4.92
CA VAL A 42 -11.51 0.17 -5.14
C VAL A 42 -11.65 -1.31 -4.78
N SER A 43 -10.95 -2.15 -5.53
CA SER A 43 -10.76 -3.57 -5.21
C SER A 43 -9.38 -3.76 -4.60
N LEU A 44 -9.33 -4.49 -3.49
CA LEU A 44 -8.12 -4.85 -2.76
C LEU A 44 -7.58 -6.21 -3.24
N ALA A 45 -6.31 -6.49 -2.95
CA ALA A 45 -5.64 -7.72 -3.37
C ALA A 45 -6.21 -9.01 -2.77
N ASP A 46 -6.95 -8.92 -1.66
CA ASP A 46 -7.66 -10.03 -1.03
C ASP A 46 -9.04 -10.32 -1.67
N GLY A 47 -9.43 -9.53 -2.68
CA GLY A 47 -10.73 -9.61 -3.34
C GLY A 47 -11.84 -8.76 -2.69
N THR A 48 -11.54 -8.07 -1.58
CA THR A 48 -12.48 -7.15 -0.93
C THR A 48 -12.72 -5.93 -1.82
N VAL A 49 -13.98 -5.50 -1.90
CA VAL A 49 -14.38 -4.27 -2.60
C VAL A 49 -14.80 -3.23 -1.58
N VAL A 50 -14.11 -2.09 -1.58
CA VAL A 50 -14.35 -0.99 -0.63
C VAL A 50 -14.89 0.21 -1.38
N ARG A 51 -16.00 0.77 -0.87
CA ARG A 51 -16.55 2.05 -1.32
C ARG A 51 -16.17 3.14 -0.33
N LEU A 52 -15.43 4.12 -0.82
CA LEU A 52 -14.97 5.28 -0.06
C LEU A 52 -16.19 6.13 0.33
N SER A 53 -16.62 5.96 1.58
CA SER A 53 -17.79 6.63 2.15
C SER A 53 -17.32 7.93 2.80
N ALA A 54 -17.58 9.07 2.15
CA ALA A 54 -17.22 10.43 2.58
C ALA A 54 -15.75 10.87 2.42
N LEU A 55 -15.04 10.37 1.41
CA LEU A 55 -13.81 11.04 0.97
C LEU A 55 -14.19 12.21 0.05
N ASP A 56 -14.57 13.34 0.65
CA ASP A 56 -14.65 14.63 -0.04
C ASP A 56 -13.20 15.11 -0.20
N ILE A 57 -12.47 14.51 -1.14
CA ILE A 57 -11.13 15.01 -1.49
C ILE A 57 -11.39 16.36 -2.16
N PRO A 58 -11.00 17.50 -1.55
CA PRO A 58 -11.04 18.75 -2.28
C PRO A 58 -10.21 18.55 -3.55
N ALA A 59 -10.75 18.95 -4.70
CA ALA A 59 -10.03 18.97 -5.96
C ALA A 59 -8.92 20.04 -5.87
N GLY A 60 -7.88 19.75 -5.08
CA GLY A 60 -6.69 20.54 -4.86
C GLY A 60 -5.48 19.72 -5.26
N GLN A 61 -4.42 20.42 -5.68
CA GLN A 61 -3.20 19.86 -6.26
C GLN A 61 -2.68 18.63 -5.51
N TRP A 62 -2.81 17.49 -6.16
CA TRP A 62 -1.96 16.34 -5.88
C TRP A 62 -0.58 16.69 -6.41
N ARG A 63 0.40 16.85 -5.53
CA ARG A 63 1.80 17.05 -5.94
C ARG A 63 2.37 15.68 -6.30
N ASP A 64 2.80 15.55 -7.55
CA ASP A 64 3.59 14.42 -8.05
C ASP A 64 4.92 14.27 -7.31
#